data_AF-A0A378L4C5-F1
#
_entry.id   AF-A0A378L4C5-F1
#
_cell.length_a   1.000
_cell.length_b   1.000
_cell.length_c   1.000
_cell.angle_alpha   90.00
_cell.angle_beta   90.00
_cell.angle_gamma   90.00
#
_symmetry.space_group_name_H-M   'P 1'
#
loop_
_entity.id
_entity.type
_entity.pdbx_description
1 polymer ?
#
loop_
_entity_poly.entity_id
_entity_poly.type
_entity_poly.pdbx_seq_one_letter_code
_entity_poly.pdbx_strand_id
1 'polypeptide(L)'
;MSIIVNLDVMMAKRKCRLKELAEAIGITEANLSILKNGKAKAIRFATLDAICTYLDCQPGDILEYQVEQQDDSAEQSDQLPLLLTGDG
;
A
#
# COMPACT_ATOMS: atom_id res chain seq x y z
N MET A 1 3.38 -5.19 5.94
CA MET A 1 1.98 -4.78 6.21
C MET A 1 1.29 -4.85 4.87
N SER A 2 0.25 -5.67 4.76
CA SER A 2 -0.33 -6.07 3.48
C SER A 2 -1.39 -5.08 2.96
N ILE A 3 -1.49 -3.88 3.55
CA ILE A 3 -2.41 -2.81 3.14
C ILE A 3 -1.60 -1.64 2.57
N ILE A 4 -1.84 -1.32 1.30
CA ILE A 4 -1.28 -0.16 0.61
C ILE A 4 -2.29 0.98 0.64
N VAL A 5 -1.79 2.20 0.88
CA VAL A 5 -2.62 3.42 0.90
C VAL A 5 -2.34 4.25 -0.35
N ASN A 6 -3.31 4.28 -1.26
CA ASN A 6 -3.25 4.97 -2.57
C ASN A 6 -3.81 6.41 -2.52
N LEU A 7 -3.79 7.04 -1.34
CA LEU A 7 -4.37 8.37 -1.16
C LEU A 7 -3.68 9.43 -2.04
N ASP A 8 -2.37 9.33 -2.25
CA ASP A 8 -1.64 10.25 -3.12
C ASP A 8 -2.11 10.18 -4.58
N VAL A 9 -2.38 8.97 -5.07
CA VAL A 9 -2.90 8.72 -6.42
C VAL A 9 -4.28 9.36 -6.57
N MET A 10 -5.14 9.20 -5.56
CA MET A 10 -6.48 9.79 -5.58
C MET A 10 -6.47 11.31 -5.50
N MET A 11 -5.59 11.89 -4.68
CA MET A 11 -5.39 13.33 -4.65
C MET A 11 -4.89 13.88 -6.00
N ALA A 12 -3.94 13.19 -6.64
CA ALA A 12 -3.43 13.58 -7.96
C ALA A 12 -4.53 13.53 -9.04
N LYS A 13 -5.33 12.46 -9.07
CA LYS A 13 -6.47 12.30 -9.98
C LYS A 13 -7.50 13.44 -9.83
N ARG A 14 -7.67 13.96 -8.63
CA ARG A 14 -8.61 15.06 -8.31
C ARG A 14 -7.97 16.45 -8.31
N LYS A 15 -6.68 16.57 -8.62
CA LYS A 15 -5.90 17.82 -8.57
C LYS A 15 -5.98 18.52 -7.19
N CYS A 16 -6.14 17.72 -6.13
CA CYS A 16 -6.28 18.21 -4.76
C CYS A 16 -4.91 18.27 -4.07
N ARG A 17 -4.69 19.32 -3.27
CA ARG A 17 -3.47 19.47 -2.46
C ARG A 17 -3.65 18.89 -1.06
N LEU A 18 -2.56 18.45 -0.42
CA LEU A 18 -2.58 17.89 0.95
C LEU A 18 -3.22 18.85 1.95
N LYS A 19 -2.77 20.11 1.92
CA LYS A 19 -3.28 21.16 2.80
C LYS A 19 -4.79 21.34 2.66
N GLU A 20 -5.26 21.44 1.43
CA GLU A 20 -6.67 21.63 1.09
C GLU A 20 -7.54 20.47 1.60
N LEU A 21 -7.11 19.23 1.37
CA LEU A 21 -7.82 18.05 1.88
C LEU A 21 -7.84 18.01 3.40
N ALA A 22 -6.71 18.33 4.06
CA ALA A 22 -6.60 18.35 5.51
C ALA A 22 -7.56 19.38 6.14
N GLU A 23 -7.62 20.58 5.57
CA GLU A 23 -8.55 21.65 5.96
C GLU A 23 -10.01 21.21 5.75
N ALA A 24 -10.33 20.59 4.62
CA ALA A 24 -11.69 20.18 4.29
C ALA A 24 -12.26 19.09 5.21
N ILE A 25 -11.42 18.14 5.64
CA ILE A 25 -11.85 17.02 6.51
C ILE A 25 -11.58 17.28 8.01
N GLY A 26 -11.04 18.45 8.35
CA GLY A 26 -10.81 18.87 9.74
C GLY A 26 -9.70 18.10 10.47
N ILE A 27 -8.61 17.71 9.79
CA ILE A 27 -7.43 17.09 10.41
C ILE A 27 -6.16 17.86 10.10
N THR A 28 -5.09 17.59 10.84
CA THR A 28 -3.79 18.24 10.58
C THR A 28 -3.11 17.66 9.33
N GLU A 29 -2.36 18.48 8.61
CA GLU A 29 -1.53 18.04 7.47
C GLU A 29 -0.57 16.92 7.87
N ALA A 30 -0.04 16.95 9.10
CA ALA A 30 0.81 15.90 9.65
C ALA A 30 0.08 14.54 9.71
N ASN A 31 -1.15 14.51 10.22
CA ASN A 31 -1.94 13.27 10.30
C ASN A 31 -2.31 12.74 8.91
N LEU A 32 -2.71 13.63 8.00
CA LEU A 32 -2.98 13.26 6.61
C LEU A 32 -1.73 12.74 5.88
N SER A 33 -0.56 13.34 6.14
CA SER A 33 0.72 12.90 5.57
C SER A 33 1.13 11.51 6.05
N ILE A 34 0.89 11.19 7.33
CA ILE A 34 1.14 9.84 7.88
C ILE A 34 0.26 8.82 7.15
N LEU A 35 -1.01 9.14 6.93
CA LEU A 35 -1.94 8.29 6.18
C LEU A 35 -1.49 8.13 4.72
N LYS A 36 -1.25 9.24 4.02
CA LYS A 36 -0.83 9.27 2.61
C LYS A 36 0.40 8.40 2.35
N ASN A 37 1.39 8.43 3.26
CA ASN A 37 2.63 7.68 3.09
C ASN A 37 2.54 6.22 3.60
N GLY A 38 1.34 5.71 3.90
CA GLY A 38 1.15 4.34 4.39
C GLY A 38 1.76 4.06 5.76
N LYS A 39 2.07 5.10 6.55
CA LYS A 39 2.66 4.96 7.90
C LYS A 39 1.61 4.90 9.01
N ALA A 40 0.35 5.13 8.68
CA ALA A 40 -0.75 5.04 9.63
C ALA A 40 -0.98 3.60 10.07
N LYS A 41 -1.19 3.40 11.38
CA LYS A 41 -1.55 2.09 11.95
C LYS A 41 -3.07 1.85 11.96
N ALA A 42 -3.85 2.93 11.91
CA ALA A 42 -5.31 2.89 11.92
C ALA A 42 -5.86 4.15 11.26
N ILE A 43 -7.07 4.04 10.73
CA ILE A 43 -7.89 5.16 10.24
C ILE A 43 -9.29 5.02 10.83
N ARG A 44 -9.89 6.15 11.26
CA ARG A 44 -11.30 6.16 11.69
C ARG A 44 -12.20 6.14 10.45
N PHE A 45 -13.29 5.39 10.48
CA PHE A 45 -14.26 5.39 9.37
C PHE A 45 -14.78 6.78 9.04
N ALA A 46 -15.01 7.64 10.04
CA ALA A 46 -15.41 9.04 9.80
C ALA A 46 -14.36 9.83 8.99
N THR A 47 -13.07 9.55 9.18
CA THR A 47 -12.01 10.16 8.37
C THR A 47 -12.00 9.60 6.96
N LEU A 48 -12.15 8.28 6.81
CA LEU A 48 -12.22 7.63 5.50
C LEU A 48 -13.43 8.12 4.70
N ASP A 49 -14.59 8.21 5.32
CA ASP A 49 -15.84 8.75 4.77
C ASP A 49 -15.69 10.20 4.29
N ALA A 50 -15.09 11.07 5.12
CA ALA A 50 -14.84 12.46 4.74
C ALA A 50 -13.89 12.57 3.54
N ILE A 51 -12.85 11.73 3.48
CA ILE A 51 -11.94 11.69 2.32
C ILE A 51 -12.69 11.21 1.07
N CYS A 52 -13.45 10.12 1.17
CA CYS A 52 -14.25 9.58 0.08
C CYS A 52 -15.26 10.60 -0.47
N THR A 53 -15.93 11.32 0.43
CA THR A 53 -16.89 12.37 0.08
C THR A 53 -16.19 13.54 -0.62
N TYR A 54 -15.06 14.00 -0.09
CA TYR A 54 -14.34 15.15 -0.65
C TYR A 54 -13.69 14.84 -2.00
N LEU A 55 -13.09 13.65 -2.14
CA LEU A 55 -12.40 13.21 -3.36
C LEU A 55 -13.33 12.51 -4.35
N ASP A 56 -14.63 12.37 -4.05
CA ASP A 56 -15.60 11.63 -4.87
C ASP A 56 -15.05 10.25 -5.27
N CYS A 57 -14.76 9.41 -4.28
CA CYS A 57 -14.16 8.10 -4.49
C CYS A 57 -14.65 7.03 -3.52
N GLN A 58 -14.32 5.78 -3.81
CA GLN A 58 -14.64 4.64 -2.96
C GLN A 58 -13.48 4.31 -2.00
N PRO A 59 -13.76 3.67 -0.86
CA PRO A 59 -12.71 3.26 0.08
C PRO A 59 -11.68 2.32 -0.56
N GLY A 60 -12.10 1.48 -1.51
CA GLY A 60 -11.21 0.60 -2.27
C GLY A 60 -10.24 1.34 -3.21
N ASP A 61 -10.52 2.59 -3.57
CA ASP A 61 -9.57 3.43 -4.31
C ASP A 61 -8.43 3.94 -3.42
N ILE A 62 -8.63 3.97 -2.09
CA ILE A 62 -7.67 4.48 -1.11
C ILE A 62 -6.92 3.33 -0.44
N LEU A 63 -7.61 2.23 -0.11
CA LEU A 63 -7.08 1.11 0.64
C LEU A 63 -7.06 -0.14 -0.24
N GLU A 64 -5.87 -0.64 -0.52
CA GLU A 64 -5.65 -1.85 -1.30
C GLU A 64 -5.01 -2.94 -0.44
N TYR A 65 -5.58 -4.14 -0.45
CA TYR A 65 -4.93 -5.30 0.15
C TYR A 65 -4.06 -5.99 -0.90
N GLN A 66 -2.75 -6.06 -0.65
CA GLN A 66 -1.82 -6.84 -1.45
C GLN A 66 -1.50 -8.13 -0.71
N VAL A 67 -1.87 -9.27 -1.31
CA VAL A 67 -1.42 -10.58 -0.85
C VAL A 67 0.10 -10.59 -0.95
N GLU A 68 0.79 -10.64 0.19
CA GLU A 68 2.22 -10.92 0.20
C GLU A 68 2.40 -12.31 -0.40
N GLN A 69 2.81 -12.39 -1.67
CA GLN A 69 3.35 -13.62 -2.22
C GLN A 69 4.63 -13.86 -1.42
N GLN A 70 4.54 -14.76 -0.46
CA GLN A 70 5.71 -15.30 0.20
C GLN A 70 6.49 -15.99 -0.92
N ASP A 71 7.51 -15.29 -1.42
CA ASP A 71 8.51 -15.85 -2.31
C ASP A 71 9.29 -16.87 -1.47
N ASP A 72 8.68 -18.04 -1.29
CA ASP A 72 9.35 -19.28 -0.90
C ASP A 72 10.10 -19.77 -2.15
N SER A 73 11.02 -18.93 -2.66
CA SER A 73 12.18 -19.43 -3.35
C SER A 73 13.08 -20.04 -2.27
N ALA A 74 12.64 -21.17 -1.70
CA ALA A 74 13.53 -22.16 -1.17
C ALA A 74 14.50 -22.49 -2.30
N GLU A 75 15.71 -21.97 -2.18
CA GLU A 75 16.84 -22.29 -3.05
C GLU A 75 16.86 -23.80 -3.27
N GLN A 76 16.45 -24.20 -4.47
CA GLN A 76 16.49 -25.55 -4.98
C GLN A 76 17.93 -26.04 -4.89
N SER A 77 18.18 -26.88 -3.89
CA SER A 77 19.00 -28.08 -4.01
C SER A 77 20.17 -27.99 -5.00
N ASP A 78 21.31 -27.53 -4.49
CA ASP A 78 22.63 -28.01 -4.94
C ASP A 78 22.71 -29.53 -4.68
N GLN A 79 22.04 -30.33 -5.51
CA GLN A 79 22.19 -31.78 -5.57
C GLN A 79 22.69 -32.16 -6.97
N LEU A 80 24.02 -32.15 -7.05
CA LEU A 80 24.91 -32.94 -7.89
C LEU A 80 24.25 -33.82 -8.97
N PRO A 81 24.60 -33.66 -10.25
CA PRO A 81 24.63 -34.81 -11.14
C PRO A 81 25.85 -35.67 -10.80
N LEU A 82 25.57 -36.85 -10.25
CA LEU A 82 26.51 -37.98 -10.26
C LEU A 82 26.78 -38.41 -11.71
N LEU A 83 27.97 -38.99 -11.94
CA LEU A 83 28.52 -39.58 -13.18
C LEU A 83 29.39 -38.58 -13.95
N LEU A 84 30.72 -38.74 -14.01
CA LEU A 84 31.40 -39.90 -14.61
C LEU A 84 32.76 -40.15 -13.95
N THR A 85 32.91 -41.28 -13.26
CA THR A 85 34.21 -41.97 -13.15
C THR A 85 33.98 -43.42 -13.56
N GLY A 86 34.61 -43.83 -14.65
CA GLY A 86 34.55 -45.19 -15.15
C GLY A 86 34.87 -45.27 -16.64
N ASP A 87 36.08 -44.87 -17.03
CA ASP A 87 36.68 -45.34 -18.28
C ASP A 87 37.72 -46.39 -17.88
N GLY A 88 37.41 -47.63 -18.21
CA GLY A 88 38.28 -48.80 -18.13
C GLY A 88 38.28 -49.49 -19.48
#